data_AF-X1RJM9-F1
#
_entry.id   AF-X1RJM9-F1
#
_cell.length_a   1.000
_cell.length_b   1.000
_cell.length_c   1.000
_cell.angle_alpha   90.00
_cell.angle_beta   90.00
_cell.angle_gamma   90.00
#
_symmetry.space_group_name_H-M   'P 1'
#
loop_
_entity.id
_entity.type
_entity.pdbx_description
1 polymer ?
#
loop_
_entity_poly.entity_id
_entity_poly.type
_entity_poly.pdbx_seq_one_letter_code
_entity_poly.pdbx_strand_id
1 'polypeptide(L)'
;MFSGFITAHKVKLSFDTPKERVVAGLSLRPATLSKFEEFYNVALKRNEALVDNTISRMEKIGSRVAVLIAGGFHTPGITKLLRDRNISYVVVTP
;
A
#
# COMPACT_ATOMS: atom_id res chain seq x y z
N MET A 1 31.83 -20.84 13.46
CA MET A 1 32.08 -19.88 14.55
C MET A 1 32.56 -18.58 13.93
N PHE A 2 31.67 -17.64 13.66
CA PHE A 2 32.03 -16.26 13.33
C PHE A 2 31.19 -15.34 14.22
N SER A 3 31.90 -14.66 15.11
CA SER A 3 31.37 -13.73 16.12
C SER A 3 30.87 -12.47 15.43
N GLY A 4 29.58 -12.17 15.60
CA GLY A 4 28.96 -10.95 15.10
C GLY A 4 29.27 -9.77 16.00
N PHE A 5 29.93 -8.75 15.44
CA PHE A 5 29.95 -7.40 16.00
C PHE A 5 29.00 -6.54 15.18
N ILE A 6 27.73 -6.49 15.59
CA ILE A 6 26.84 -5.40 15.18
C ILE A 6 26.85 -4.41 16.34
N THR A 7 27.57 -3.31 16.15
CA THR A 7 27.47 -2.14 17.02
C THR A 7 26.04 -1.60 16.92
N ALA A 8 25.20 -1.94 17.88
CA ALA A 8 23.89 -1.31 18.05
C ALA A 8 24.10 0.17 18.38
N HIS A 9 24.10 1.03 17.36
CA HIS A 9 23.90 2.45 17.56
C HIS A 9 22.49 2.61 18.12
N LYS A 10 22.42 2.77 19.44
CA LYS A 10 21.21 3.11 20.17
C LYS A 10 20.86 4.55 19.77
N VAL A 11 20.23 4.72 18.62
CA VAL A 11 19.61 5.99 18.25
C VAL A 11 18.53 6.21 19.30
N LYS A 12 18.83 7.08 20.26
CA LYS A 12 17.85 7.60 21.19
C LYS A 12 16.95 8.49 20.35
N LEU A 13 15.93 7.89 19.73
CA LEU A 13 14.79 8.62 19.20
C LEU A 13 14.10 9.25 20.40
N SER A 14 14.60 10.40 20.83
CA SER A 14 13.81 11.36 21.56
C SER A 14 12.77 11.88 20.59
N PHE A 15 11.69 11.10 20.43
CA PHE A 15 10.42 11.70 20.13
C PHE A 15 10.16 12.64 21.30
N ASP A 16 10.31 13.95 21.06
CA ASP A 16 9.48 14.90 21.78
C ASP A 16 8.06 14.43 21.52
N THR A 17 7.52 13.66 22.46
CA THR A 17 6.09 13.36 22.50
C THR A 17 5.43 14.72 22.43
N PRO A 18 4.69 15.04 21.35
CA PRO A 18 3.93 16.27 21.34
C PRO A 18 3.06 16.19 22.59
N LYS A 19 3.21 17.16 23.51
CA LYS A 19 2.30 17.36 24.64
C LYS A 19 0.91 17.08 24.10
N GLU A 20 0.26 16.05 24.64
CA GLU A 20 -1.09 15.61 24.35
C GLU A 20 -1.86 16.67 23.56
N ARG A 21 -1.77 16.62 22.22
CA ARG A 21 -2.80 17.25 21.41
C ARG A 21 -3.95 16.28 21.50
N VAL A 22 -4.63 16.35 22.64
CA VAL A 22 -6.04 16.00 22.72
C VAL A 22 -6.66 16.83 21.62
N VAL A 23 -7.03 16.18 20.52
CA VAL A 23 -7.98 16.73 19.56
C VAL A 23 -9.32 16.79 20.30
N ALA A 24 -9.41 17.78 21.19
CA ALA A 24 -10.60 18.13 21.94
C ALA A 24 -11.63 18.62 20.93
N GLY A 25 -12.44 17.70 20.42
CA GLY A 25 -13.48 18.03 19.44
C GLY A 25 -14.01 16.87 18.61
N LEU A 26 -13.34 15.72 18.54
CA LEU A 26 -13.86 14.58 17.77
C LEU A 26 -14.17 13.41 18.71
N SER A 27 -15.38 13.41 19.28
CA SER A 27 -15.97 12.17 19.81
C SER A 27 -16.20 11.24 18.61
N LEU A 28 -15.18 10.42 18.31
CA LEU A 28 -15.24 9.41 17.26
C LEU A 28 -16.23 8.35 17.69
N ARG A 29 -17.49 8.52 17.29
CA ARG A 29 -18.51 7.48 17.47
C ARG A 29 -18.03 6.22 16.72
N PRO A 30 -18.21 5.00 17.27
CA PRO A 30 -17.83 3.76 16.59
C PRO A 30 -18.35 3.66 15.14
N ALA A 31 -19.57 4.16 14.89
CA ALA A 31 -20.16 4.24 13.55
C ALA A 31 -19.44 5.16 12.56
N THR A 32 -18.60 6.09 13.04
CA THR A 32 -17.74 6.92 12.20
C THR A 32 -16.47 6.16 11.82
N LEU A 33 -15.91 5.35 12.72
CA LEU A 33 -14.74 4.50 12.43
C LEU A 33 -15.07 3.42 11.39
N SER A 34 -16.25 2.80 11.48
CA SER A 34 -16.66 1.73 10.54
C SER A 34 -16.67 2.21 9.07
N LYS A 35 -17.07 3.47 8.81
CA LYS A 35 -17.06 4.03 7.45
C LYS A 35 -15.66 4.16 6.86
N PHE A 36 -14.66 4.46 7.69
CA PHE A 36 -13.26 4.49 7.24
C PHE A 36 -12.77 3.09 6.87
N GLU A 37 -13.11 2.09 7.69
CA GLU A 37 -12.77 0.69 7.40
C GLU A 37 -13.44 0.20 6.12
N GLU A 38 -14.74 0.49 5.92
CA GLU A 38 -15.48 0.18 4.70
C GLU A 38 -14.84 0.81 3.46
N PHE A 39 -14.41 2.07 3.55
CA PHE A 39 -13.69 2.74 2.48
C PHE A 39 -12.40 1.98 2.10
N TYR A 40 -11.58 1.60 3.08
CA TYR A 40 -10.35 0.87 2.81
C TYR A 40 -10.60 -0.56 2.34
N ASN A 41 -11.67 -1.22 2.81
CA ASN A 41 -12.07 -2.53 2.30
C ASN A 41 -12.40 -2.47 0.80
N VAL A 42 -13.11 -1.44 0.36
CA VAL A 42 -13.38 -1.22 -1.07
C VAL A 42 -12.10 -0.83 -1.82
N ALA A 43 -11.24 0.01 -1.23
CA ALA A 43 -9.97 0.39 -1.83
C ALA A 43 -9.05 -0.83 -2.04
N LEU A 44 -9.02 -1.78 -1.10
CA LEU A 44 -8.27 -3.03 -1.25
C LEU A 44 -8.83 -3.90 -2.38
N LYS A 45 -10.16 -4.05 -2.46
CA LYS A 45 -10.83 -4.78 -3.56
C LYS A 45 -10.54 -4.16 -4.93
N ARG A 46 -10.30 -2.85 -5.00
CA ARG A 46 -9.95 -2.16 -6.25
C ARG A 46 -8.66 -2.67 -6.88
N ASN A 47 -7.74 -3.27 -6.11
CA ASN A 47 -6.50 -3.85 -6.65
C ASN A 47 -6.77 -4.90 -7.73
N GLU A 48 -7.70 -5.82 -7.48
CA GLU A 48 -8.07 -6.88 -8.43
C GLU A 48 -8.67 -6.28 -9.69
N ALA A 49 -9.66 -5.38 -9.53
CA ALA A 49 -10.30 -4.72 -10.65
C ALA A 49 -9.31 -3.92 -11.54
N LEU A 50 -8.32 -3.25 -10.94
CA LEU A 50 -7.30 -2.53 -11.71
C LEU A 50 -6.41 -3.48 -12.52
N VAL A 51 -5.99 -4.60 -11.93
CA VAL A 51 -5.15 -5.61 -12.59
C VAL A 51 -5.93 -6.32 -13.69
N ASP A 52 -7.14 -6.81 -13.40
CA ASP A 52 -7.98 -7.56 -14.33
C ASP A 52 -8.35 -6.74 -15.56
N ASN A 53 -8.76 -5.49 -15.35
CA ASN A 53 -9.11 -4.60 -16.46
C ASN A 53 -7.89 -4.25 -17.31
N THR A 54 -6.71 -4.08 -16.70
CA THR A 54 -5.47 -3.81 -17.44
C THR A 54 -5.10 -4.98 -18.33
N ILE A 55 -5.07 -6.20 -17.78
CA ILE A 55 -4.73 -7.42 -18.53
C ILE A 55 -5.77 -7.68 -19.62
N SER A 56 -7.07 -7.61 -19.31
CA SER A 56 -8.13 -7.79 -20.30
C SER A 56 -8.02 -6.77 -21.44
N ARG A 57 -7.63 -5.53 -21.15
CA ARG A 57 -7.41 -4.52 -22.18
C ARG A 57 -6.18 -4.84 -23.03
N MET A 58 -5.07 -5.27 -22.42
CA MET A 58 -3.86 -5.69 -23.13
C MET A 58 -4.15 -6.84 -24.09
N GLU A 59 -4.88 -7.86 -23.65
CA GLU A 59 -5.29 -9.00 -24.47
C GLU A 59 -6.16 -8.55 -25.66
N LYS A 60 -7.19 -7.72 -25.40
CA LYS A 60 -8.11 -7.22 -26.43
C LYS A 60 -7.41 -6.42 -27.54
N ILE A 61 -6.31 -5.75 -27.23
CA ILE A 61 -5.57 -4.94 -28.22
C ILE A 61 -4.26 -5.61 -28.68
N GLY A 62 -3.97 -6.83 -28.22
CA GLY A 62 -2.73 -7.54 -28.53
C GLY A 62 -1.45 -6.87 -28.00
N SER A 63 -1.55 -6.08 -26.92
CA SER A 63 -0.37 -5.41 -26.35
C SER A 63 0.37 -6.33 -25.37
N ARG A 64 1.71 -6.32 -25.45
CA ARG A 64 2.59 -7.04 -24.53
C ARG A 64 3.04 -6.20 -23.32
N VAL A 65 2.87 -4.88 -23.39
CA VAL A 65 3.32 -3.93 -22.36
C VAL A 65 2.22 -2.91 -22.10
N ALA A 66 2.01 -2.56 -20.84
CA ALA A 66 1.11 -1.49 -20.43
C ALA A 66 1.69 -0.72 -19.24
N VAL A 67 1.22 0.51 -19.07
CA VAL A 67 1.49 1.34 -17.89
C VAL A 67 0.20 1.47 -17.11
N LEU A 68 0.19 0.98 -15.87
CA LEU A 68 -0.90 1.17 -14.92
C LEU A 68 -0.51 2.29 -13.95
N ILE A 69 -1.22 3.41 -14.02
CA ILE A 69 -1.03 4.54 -13.10
C ILE A 69 -1.97 4.33 -11.91
N ALA A 70 -1.40 4.21 -10.72
CA ALA A 70 -2.15 4.07 -9.47
C ALA A 70 -1.48 4.86 -8.34
N GLY A 71 -2.26 5.21 -7.30
CA GLY A 71 -1.72 5.79 -6.09
C GLY A 71 -0.89 4.78 -5.30
N GLY A 72 0.15 5.23 -4.60
CA GLY A 72 1.12 4.36 -3.89
C GLY A 72 0.50 3.39 -2.87
N PHE A 73 -0.68 3.70 -2.34
CA PHE A 73 -1.47 2.78 -1.51
C PHE A 73 -1.72 1.41 -2.18
N HIS A 74 -1.91 1.36 -3.49
CA HIS A 74 -2.22 0.12 -4.21
C HIS A 74 -0.99 -0.71 -4.59
N THR A 75 0.22 -0.14 -4.51
CA THR A 75 1.44 -0.80 -5.00
C THR A 75 1.65 -2.19 -4.41
N PRO A 76 1.56 -2.43 -3.08
CA PRO A 76 1.78 -3.76 -2.52
C PRO A 76 0.77 -4.80 -3.02
N GLY A 77 -0.51 -4.42 -3.12
CA GLY A 77 -1.58 -5.31 -3.58
C GLY A 77 -1.47 -5.66 -5.06
N ILE A 78 -1.23 -4.66 -5.91
CA ILE A 78 -1.05 -4.85 -7.36
C ILE A 78 0.18 -5.70 -7.64
N THR A 79 1.33 -5.37 -7.04
CA THR A 79 2.59 -6.10 -7.29
C THR A 79 2.56 -7.54 -6.77
N LYS A 80 1.79 -7.81 -5.71
CA LYS A 80 1.49 -9.18 -5.29
C LYS A 80 0.65 -9.92 -6.33
N LEU A 81 -0.47 -9.35 -6.76
CA LEU A 81 -1.35 -9.96 -7.77
C LEU A 81 -0.62 -10.28 -9.07
N LEU A 82 0.23 -9.38 -9.56
CA LEU A 82 1.03 -9.60 -10.77
C LEU A 82 2.05 -10.73 -10.57
N ARG A 83 2.70 -10.78 -9.40
CA ARG A 83 3.65 -11.85 -9.04
C ARG A 83 2.96 -13.21 -8.97
N ASP A 84 1.83 -13.30 -8.28
CA ASP A 84 1.05 -14.53 -8.14
C ASP A 84 0.58 -15.07 -9.51
N ARG A 85 0.36 -14.17 -10.48
CA ARG A 85 -0.04 -14.49 -11.86
C ARG A 85 1.14 -14.65 -12.82
N ASN A 86 2.38 -14.62 -12.32
CA ASN A 86 3.61 -14.73 -13.11
C ASN A 86 3.71 -13.68 -14.25
N ILE A 87 3.28 -12.44 -13.97
CA ILE A 87 3.37 -11.30 -14.89
C ILE A 87 4.54 -10.42 -14.47
N SER A 88 5.47 -10.18 -15.39
CA SER A 88 6.60 -9.27 -15.18
C SER A 88 6.14 -7.84 -14.97
N TYR A 89 6.71 -7.15 -13.97
CA TYR A 89 6.42 -5.74 -13.70
C TYR A 89 7.65 -4.99 -13.22
N VAL A 90 7.61 -3.67 -13.35
CA VAL A 90 8.50 -2.72 -12.69
C VAL A 90 7.65 -1.64 -12.04
N VAL A 91 8.04 -1.20 -10.84
CA VAL A 91 7.41 -0.05 -10.18
C VAL A 91 8.28 1.17 -10.41
N VAL A 92 7.67 2.25 -10.90
CA VAL A 92 8.32 3.56 -11.06
C VAL A 92 7.59 4.55 -10.16
N THR A 93 8.32 5.18 -9.24
CA THR A 93 7.82 6.23 -8.35
C THR A 93 8.63 7.51 -8.56
N PRO A 94 8.00 8.70 -8.59
CA PRO A 94 8.72 9.97 -8.57
C PRO A 94 9.60 10.15 -7.34
#